data_AF-A0A7Y8J652-F1
#
_entry.id   AF-A0A7Y8J652-F1
#
_cell.length_a   1.000
_cell.length_b   1.000
_cell.length_c   1.000
_cell.angle_alpha   90.00
_cell.angle_beta   90.00
_cell.angle_gamma   90.00
#
_symmetry.space_group_name_H-M   'P 1'
#
loop_
_entity.id
_entity.type
_entity.pdbx_description
1 polymer ?
#
loop_
_entity_poly.entity_id
_entity_poly.type
_entity_poly.pdbx_seq_one_letter_code
_entity_poly.pdbx_strand_id
1 'polypeptide(L)'
;MKTLNIFLIAILILILACSTSQELTYRPVDSKELWNIRIEKGSVSGQFEVYINDEMVFEETPDMFNDRIDEKTTYKDYPVRLMVNKEKDFWGSEEYNLLLFINNELVTQMKY
;
A
#
# COMPACT_ATOMS: atom_id res chain seq x y z
N MET A 1 -19.38 36.07 -4.20
CA MET A 1 -19.43 35.13 -3.05
C MET A 1 -19.62 33.66 -3.46
N LYS A 2 -20.33 33.32 -4.55
CA LYS A 2 -20.51 31.91 -4.97
C LYS A 2 -19.24 31.21 -5.50
N THR A 3 -18.37 31.95 -6.18
CA THR A 3 -17.11 31.43 -6.74
C THR A 3 -16.04 31.12 -5.70
N LEU A 4 -16.03 31.87 -4.58
CA LEU A 4 -15.09 31.67 -3.47
C LEU A 4 -15.33 30.32 -2.77
N ASN A 5 -16.60 29.93 -2.59
CA ASN A 5 -16.96 28.66 -1.96
C ASN A 5 -16.57 27.46 -2.83
N ILE A 6 -16.66 27.56 -4.16
CA ILE A 6 -16.27 26.49 -5.09
C ILE A 6 -14.75 26.30 -5.05
N PHE A 7 -13.99 27.39 -5.02
CA PHE A 7 -12.53 27.34 -4.88
C PHE A 7 -12.08 26.70 -3.57
N LEU A 8 -12.76 27.02 -2.46
CA LEU A 8 -12.51 26.42 -1.15
C LEU A 8 -12.78 24.91 -1.12
N ILE A 9 -13.88 24.46 -1.76
CA ILE A 9 -14.20 23.03 -1.87
C ILE A 9 -13.19 22.30 -2.74
N ALA A 10 -12.77 22.89 -3.86
CA ALA A 10 -11.76 22.29 -4.74
C ALA A 10 -10.39 22.15 -4.04
N ILE A 11 -9.98 23.15 -3.27
CA ILE A 11 -8.75 23.09 -2.46
C ILE A 11 -8.87 22.04 -1.36
N LEU A 12 -10.02 21.92 -0.70
CA LEU A 12 -10.27 20.90 0.33
C LEU A 12 -10.15 19.48 -0.22
N ILE A 13 -10.68 19.22 -1.42
CA ILE A 13 -10.56 17.91 -2.09
C ILE A 13 -9.10 17.60 -2.44
N LEU A 14 -8.33 18.61 -2.86
CA LEU A 14 -6.92 18.46 -3.21
C LEU A 14 -6.05 18.11 -1.99
N ILE A 15 -6.38 18.64 -0.81
CA ILE A 15 -5.65 18.34 0.43
C ILE A 15 -5.95 16.92 0.93
N LEU A 16 -7.16 16.40 0.67
CA LEU A 16 -7.56 15.05 1.07
C LEU A 16 -7.01 13.94 0.16
N ALA A 17 -6.47 14.27 -1.01
CA ALA A 17 -5.89 13.33 -1.97
C ALA A 17 -4.39 13.06 -1.74
N CYS A 18 -3.88 13.26 -0.52
CA CYS A 18 -2.49 13.00 -0.19
C CYS A 18 -2.25 11.49 -0.06
N SER A 19 -1.74 10.84 -1.11
CA SER A 19 -1.33 9.44 -1.04
C SER A 19 -0.09 9.30 -0.16
N THR A 20 0.02 8.16 0.51
CA THR A 20 1.20 7.84 1.31
C THR A 20 1.98 6.76 0.57
N SER A 21 3.23 7.05 0.25
CA SER A 21 4.14 6.12 -0.40
C SER A 21 5.37 5.88 0.46
N GLN A 22 5.90 4.66 0.37
CA GLN A 22 7.18 4.31 0.96
C GLN A 22 8.01 3.53 -0.05
N GLU A 23 9.28 3.89 -0.13
CA GLU A 23 10.26 3.20 -0.95
C GLU A 23 11.34 2.59 -0.07
N LEU A 24 11.75 1.38 -0.40
CA LEU A 24 12.85 0.68 0.25
C LEU A 24 13.60 -0.19 -0.75
N THR A 25 14.73 -0.70 -0.30
CA THR A 25 15.60 -1.52 -1.14
C THR A 25 15.83 -2.86 -0.47
N TYR A 26 15.61 -3.95 -1.21
CA TYR A 26 15.75 -5.32 -0.73
C TYR A 26 16.63 -6.14 -1.68
N ARG A 27 17.41 -7.07 -1.14
CA ARG A 27 18.16 -8.05 -1.94
C ARG A 27 17.80 -9.45 -1.44
N PRO A 28 17.13 -10.28 -2.27
CA PRO A 28 16.92 -11.69 -1.94
C PRO A 28 18.26 -12.40 -1.72
N VAL A 29 18.32 -13.34 -0.78
CA VAL A 29 19.55 -14.05 -0.37
C VAL A 29 20.28 -14.70 -1.56
N ASP A 30 19.54 -15.28 -2.50
CA ASP A 30 20.08 -15.98 -3.67
C ASP A 30 20.20 -15.09 -4.93
N SER A 31 19.90 -13.78 -4.80
CA SER A 31 19.94 -12.82 -5.89
C SER A 31 21.20 -11.95 -5.84
N LYS A 32 21.81 -11.72 -7.01
CA LYS A 32 22.86 -10.70 -7.17
C LYS A 32 22.29 -9.31 -7.44
N GLU A 33 21.01 -9.24 -7.79
CA GLU A 33 20.31 -8.01 -8.13
C GLU A 33 19.69 -7.38 -6.88
N LEU A 34 19.82 -6.05 -6.76
CA LEU A 34 19.18 -5.25 -5.74
C LEU A 34 17.82 -4.80 -6.27
N TRP A 35 16.76 -4.99 -5.50
CA TRP A 35 15.41 -4.62 -5.89
C TRP A 35 14.96 -3.36 -5.16
N ASN A 36 14.35 -2.43 -5.90
CA ASN A 36 13.62 -1.31 -5.35
C ASN A 36 12.16 -1.72 -5.14
N ILE A 37 11.64 -1.55 -3.94
CA ILE A 37 10.26 -1.85 -3.60
C ILE A 37 9.58 -0.53 -3.26
N ARG A 38 8.48 -0.25 -3.95
CA ARG A 38 7.62 0.92 -3.68
C ARG A 38 6.24 0.41 -3.29
N ILE A 39 5.71 0.92 -2.18
CA ILE A 39 4.37 0.62 -1.71
C ILE A 39 3.59 1.92 -1.61
N GLU A 40 2.43 1.94 -2.23
CA GLU A 40 1.55 3.11 -2.25
C GLU A 40 0.18 2.75 -1.66
N LYS A 41 -0.35 3.66 -0.84
CA LYS A 41 -1.73 3.60 -0.36
C LYS A 41 -2.53 4.78 -0.92
N GLY A 42 -3.58 4.47 -1.68
CA GLY A 42 -4.56 5.44 -2.13
C GLY A 42 -5.40 5.97 -0.98
N SER A 43 -5.45 7.30 -0.80
CA SER A 43 -6.13 7.95 0.35
C SER A 43 -7.65 7.77 0.33
N VAL A 44 -8.25 7.65 -0.86
CA VAL A 44 -9.71 7.60 -1.04
C VAL A 44 -10.20 6.17 -1.27
N SER A 45 -9.50 5.40 -2.10
CA SER A 45 -9.87 4.01 -2.38
C SER A 45 -9.45 3.04 -1.27
N GLY A 46 -8.45 3.40 -0.45
CA GLY A 46 -7.81 2.46 0.48
C GLY A 46 -7.00 1.38 -0.23
N GLN A 47 -6.82 1.51 -1.54
CA GLN A 47 -6.08 0.60 -2.41
C GLN A 47 -4.59 0.60 -2.06
N PHE A 48 -4.00 -0.59 -2.07
CA PHE A 48 -2.58 -0.83 -1.90
C PHE A 48 -1.98 -1.29 -3.21
N GLU A 49 -0.94 -0.60 -3.65
CA GLU A 49 -0.16 -0.97 -4.81
C GLU A 49 1.27 -1.30 -4.37
N VAL A 50 1.80 -2.42 -4.84
CA VAL A 50 3.17 -2.83 -4.56
C VAL A 50 3.91 -2.97 -5.87
N TYR A 51 5.03 -2.27 -5.98
CA TYR A 51 5.92 -2.31 -7.13
C TYR A 51 7.27 -2.91 -6.74
N ILE A 52 7.84 -3.75 -7.61
CA ILE A 52 9.22 -4.23 -7.51
C ILE A 52 9.94 -3.84 -8.79
N ASN A 53 10.99 -3.01 -8.68
CA ASN A 53 11.71 -2.42 -9.82
C ASN A 53 10.77 -1.78 -10.86
N ASP A 54 9.82 -0.96 -10.37
CA ASP A 54 8.78 -0.29 -11.16
C ASP A 54 7.74 -1.19 -11.84
N GLU A 55 7.82 -2.52 -11.67
CA GLU A 55 6.78 -3.44 -12.10
C GLU A 55 5.74 -3.62 -10.99
N MET A 56 4.46 -3.41 -11.31
CA MET A 56 3.36 -3.62 -10.37
C MET A 56 3.17 -5.12 -10.12
N VAL A 57 3.28 -5.53 -8.87
CA VAL A 57 3.18 -6.93 -8.42
C VAL A 57 1.87 -7.19 -7.70
N PHE A 58 1.31 -6.20 -7.00
CA PHE A 58 0.00 -6.25 -6.38
C PHE A 58 -0.78 -4.94 -6.59
N GLU A 59 -2.10 -5.08 -6.72
CA GLU A 59 -3.07 -3.98 -6.72
C GLU A 59 -4.32 -4.47 -5.98
N GLU A 60 -4.42 -4.15 -4.69
CA GLU A 60 -5.37 -4.80 -3.80
C GLU A 60 -6.12 -3.79 -2.91
N THR A 61 -7.42 -3.97 -2.72
CA THR A 61 -8.25 -3.05 -1.92
C THR A 61 -9.03 -3.80 -0.86
N PRO A 62 -8.86 -3.51 0.45
CA PRO A 62 -9.65 -4.13 1.50
C PRO A 62 -11.10 -3.69 1.34
N ASP A 63 -12.02 -4.64 1.16
CA ASP A 63 -13.44 -4.32 0.98
C ASP A 63 -14.18 -4.22 2.33
N MET A 64 -15.47 -3.86 2.30
CA MET A 64 -16.29 -3.71 3.52
C MET A 64 -16.61 -5.02 4.24
N PHE A 65 -16.35 -6.17 3.61
CA PHE A 65 -16.65 -7.50 4.16
C PHE A 65 -15.39 -8.30 4.51
N ASN A 66 -14.24 -7.85 3.99
CA ASN A 66 -12.96 -8.49 4.12
C ASN A 66 -11.93 -7.48 4.60
N ASP A 67 -11.84 -7.38 5.93
CA ASP A 67 -10.83 -6.60 6.62
C ASP A 67 -9.41 -7.19 6.44
N ARG A 68 -9.24 -8.32 5.74
CA ARG A 68 -7.93 -8.95 5.53
C ARG A 68 -7.64 -9.36 4.10
N ILE A 69 -6.53 -8.86 3.57
CA ILE A 69 -5.91 -9.32 2.33
C ILE A 69 -4.78 -10.28 2.67
N ASP A 70 -4.69 -11.39 1.96
CA ASP A 70 -3.61 -12.37 2.07
C ASP A 70 -3.34 -12.97 0.68
N GLU A 71 -2.66 -12.18 -0.15
CA GLU A 71 -2.45 -12.47 -1.55
C GLU A 71 -1.02 -12.94 -1.83
N LYS A 72 -0.89 -13.80 -2.83
CA LYS A 72 0.36 -14.46 -3.19
C LYS A 72 0.58 -14.41 -4.69
N THR A 73 1.80 -14.12 -5.08
CA THR A 73 2.25 -14.13 -6.47
C THR A 73 3.72 -14.53 -6.53
N THR A 74 4.33 -14.40 -7.70
CA THR A 74 5.74 -14.69 -7.94
C THR A 74 6.35 -13.54 -8.74
N TYR A 75 7.55 -13.10 -8.34
CA TYR A 75 8.36 -12.14 -9.09
C TYR A 75 9.76 -12.73 -9.34
N LYS A 76 10.15 -12.90 -10.61
CA LYS A 76 11.43 -13.54 -11.00
C LYS A 76 11.70 -14.87 -10.27
N ASP A 77 10.69 -15.74 -10.18
CA ASP A 77 10.72 -17.03 -9.47
C ASP A 77 10.78 -16.97 -7.93
N TYR A 78 10.80 -15.77 -7.34
CA TYR A 78 10.67 -15.62 -5.88
C TYR A 78 9.20 -15.48 -5.50
N PRO A 79 8.70 -16.27 -4.53
CA PRO A 79 7.32 -16.11 -4.07
C PRO A 79 7.21 -14.79 -3.30
N VAL A 80 6.20 -14.01 -3.63
CA VAL A 80 5.89 -12.73 -2.98
C VAL A 80 4.51 -12.86 -2.34
N ARG A 81 4.38 -12.43 -1.09
CA ARG A 81 3.11 -12.45 -0.36
C ARG A 81 2.84 -11.09 0.25
N LEU A 82 1.65 -10.56 -0.02
CA LEU A 82 1.12 -9.36 0.58
C LEU A 82 0.07 -9.73 1.61
N MET A 83 0.22 -9.24 2.84
CA MET A 83 -0.83 -9.30 3.84
C MET A 83 -1.21 -7.89 4.26
N VAL A 84 -2.50 -7.58 4.25
CA VAL A 84 -3.01 -6.30 4.76
C VAL A 84 -4.11 -6.62 5.76
N ASN A 85 -3.96 -6.14 6.99
CA ASN A 85 -5.03 -6.20 7.98
C ASN A 85 -5.57 -4.80 8.21
N LYS A 86 -6.88 -4.65 8.05
CA LYS A 86 -7.63 -3.45 8.37
C LYS A 86 -8.15 -3.59 9.80
N GLU A 87 -7.82 -2.62 10.63
CA GLU A 87 -8.25 -2.53 12.03
C GLU A 87 -8.99 -1.20 12.23
N LYS A 88 -9.82 -1.12 13.27
CA LYS A 88 -10.41 0.15 13.71
C LYS A 88 -9.80 0.55 15.03
N ASP A 89 -9.33 1.80 15.12
CA ASP A 89 -8.87 2.36 16.38
C ASP A 89 -10.06 2.59 17.34
N PHE A 90 -9.76 3.00 18.58
CA PHE A 90 -10.77 3.31 19.59
C PHE A 90 -11.76 4.42 19.17
N TRP A 91 -11.36 5.28 18.23
CA TRP A 91 -12.15 6.40 17.72
C TRP A 91 -12.93 6.06 16.44
N GLY A 92 -12.78 4.85 15.91
CA GLY A 92 -13.41 4.37 14.69
C GLY A 92 -12.67 4.73 13.40
N SER A 93 -11.46 5.28 13.49
CA SER A 93 -10.57 5.51 12.35
C SER A 93 -10.05 4.16 11.84
N GLU A 94 -9.94 4.01 10.52
CA GLU A 94 -9.40 2.81 9.91
C GLU A 94 -7.87 2.87 9.93
N GLU A 95 -7.24 1.89 10.57
CA GLU A 95 -5.80 1.65 10.53
C GLU A 95 -5.51 0.44 9.65
N TYR A 96 -4.39 0.46 8.94
CA TYR A 96 -3.99 -0.63 8.07
C TYR A 96 -2.57 -1.09 8.41
N ASN A 97 -2.42 -2.38 8.68
CA ASN A 97 -1.13 -3.03 8.90
C ASN A 97 -0.77 -3.88 7.69
N LEU A 98 0.22 -3.43 6.93
CA LEU A 98 0.73 -4.10 5.73
C LEU A 98 2.01 -4.86 6.05
N LEU A 99 2.09 -6.11 5.59
CA LEU A 99 3.26 -6.96 5.67
C LEU A 99 3.58 -7.47 4.25
N LEU A 100 4.81 -7.25 3.81
CA LEU A 100 5.29 -7.80 2.54
C LEU A 100 6.37 -8.84 2.81
N PHE A 101 6.17 -10.03 2.25
CA PHE A 101 7.14 -11.12 2.31
C PHE A 101 7.67 -11.42 0.91
N ILE A 102 8.96 -11.68 0.82
CA ILE A 102 9.62 -12.21 -0.38
C ILE A 102 10.39 -13.45 0.05
N ASN A 103 10.20 -14.57 -0.63
CA ASN A 103 10.82 -15.85 -0.28
C ASN A 103 10.56 -16.30 1.17
N ASN A 104 9.35 -16.04 1.69
CA ASN A 104 8.95 -16.25 3.09
C ASN A 104 9.73 -15.41 4.13
N GLU A 105 10.55 -14.45 3.71
CA GLU A 105 11.21 -13.49 4.61
C GLU A 105 10.37 -12.22 4.71
N LEU A 106 10.19 -11.68 5.92
CA LEU A 106 9.53 -10.39 6.11
C LEU A 106 10.46 -9.28 5.61
N VAL A 107 10.07 -8.62 4.53
CA VAL A 107 10.85 -7.55 3.90
C VAL A 107 10.53 -6.20 4.53
N THR A 108 9.26 -5.94 4.79
CA THR A 108 8.80 -4.70 5.42
C THR A 108 7.47 -4.87 6.11
N GLN A 109 7.26 -4.03 7.13
CA GLN A 109 6.00 -3.85 7.82
C GLN A 109 5.69 -2.35 7.86
N MET A 110 4.46 -1.98 7.50
CA MET A 110 3.99 -0.60 7.45
C MET A 110 2.66 -0.45 8.16
N LYS A 111 2.47 0.71 8.79
CA LYS A 111 1.20 1.13 9.38
C LYS A 111 0.73 2.40 8.67
N TYR A 112 -0.52 2.41 8.25
CA TYR A 112 -1.20 3.53 7.62
C TYR A 112 -2.46 3.89 8.38
#